data_AF-A0A9P5XS84-F1
#
_entry.id   AF-A0A9P5XS84-F1
#
_cell.length_a   1.000
_cell.length_b   1.000
_cell.length_c   1.000
_cell.angle_alpha   90.00
_cell.angle_beta   90.00
_cell.angle_gamma   90.00
#
_symmetry.space_group_name_H-M   'P 1'
#
loop_
_entity.id
_entity.type
_entity.pdbx_description
1 polymer ?
#
loop_
_entity_poly.entity_id
_entity_poly.type
_entity_poly.pdbx_seq_one_letter_code
_entity_poly.pdbx_strand_id
1 'polypeptide(L)'
;MALIYCHDIPLFLVNIDTPGEQQKYSIALIEHMYSLLPPKATVGVTYDVGCVLDRSLQLYEFLPSHITDRITFATSAMHAYAHQWACQLVYNPRIRLGFGLTDGEGVERLWSRSRKLIGITRVSAELRDDLGRWIERRRKKGVEGQGNKAQKVLDECGVDLPYLRQQWALQQAAQLSIRAHAPMHLKKELDTVLSLQGDLDTVDKAIQVMRVTVSKATASKESLRLLSTLETTQQQLKEKVEALYASLNIGDNFPELQNIDLGFVRVLLMARDLKINIRKRAVAISKRKPALMNAIRKFNRYCETLAKLHNSDWTIPLPEPLPTQLTPLRECPHLMENVWITPCPGNIPAWLENIDVREGIRAMLKLDRCHEELRRLGTEGDNLCRWFGQEIGALEVAIAMPSSKLP
;
A
#
# COMPACT_ATOMS: atom_id res chain seq x y z
N MET A 1 10.62 16.76 -13.07
CA MET A 1 9.36 16.29 -12.43
C MET A 1 8.18 16.86 -13.21
N ALA A 2 6.99 16.23 -13.12
CA ALA A 2 5.79 16.68 -13.83
C ALA A 2 4.58 16.73 -12.88
N LEU A 3 3.68 17.68 -13.12
CA LEU A 3 2.34 17.70 -12.55
C LEU A 3 1.34 17.28 -13.63
N ILE A 4 0.61 16.20 -13.37
CA ILE A 4 -0.27 15.55 -14.36
C ILE A 4 -1.71 15.63 -13.86
N TYR A 5 -2.61 16.07 -14.73
CA TYR A 5 -4.05 16.03 -14.47
C TYR A 5 -4.55 14.58 -14.46
N CYS A 6 -5.68 14.30 -13.81
CA CYS A 6 -6.21 12.93 -13.66
C CYS A 6 -6.47 12.18 -14.98
N HIS A 7 -6.52 12.89 -16.11
CA HIS A 7 -6.66 12.33 -17.46
C HIS A 7 -5.34 12.11 -18.21
N ASP A 8 -4.22 12.02 -17.49
CA ASP A 8 -2.87 11.86 -18.06
C ASP A 8 -2.41 13.05 -18.92
N ILE A 9 -3.02 14.22 -18.71
CA ILE A 9 -2.65 15.44 -19.41
C ILE A 9 -1.58 16.15 -18.58
N PRO A 10 -0.35 16.34 -19.10
CA PRO A 10 0.66 17.11 -18.41
C PRO A 10 0.22 18.57 -18.29
N LEU A 11 0.20 19.10 -17.07
CA LEU A 11 -0.10 20.51 -16.82
C LEU A 11 1.20 21.33 -16.78
N PHE A 12 2.14 20.89 -15.94
CA PHE A 12 3.40 21.59 -15.73
C PHE A 12 4.58 20.62 -15.66
N LEU A 13 5.74 21.12 -16.06
CA LEU A 13 7.01 20.42 -16.00
C LEU A 13 8.00 21.31 -15.25
N VAL A 14 8.81 20.69 -14.38
CA VAL A 14 9.92 21.37 -13.70
C VAL A 14 11.20 20.60 -13.94
N ASN A 15 12.27 21.33 -14.26
CA ASN A 15 13.60 20.77 -14.41
C ASN A 15 14.14 20.35 -13.04
N ILE A 16 14.72 19.15 -12.98
CA ILE A 16 15.44 18.66 -11.81
C ILE A 16 16.91 18.99 -12.04
N ASP A 17 17.41 20.00 -11.34
CA ASP A 17 18.77 20.51 -11.45
C ASP A 17 19.67 20.08 -10.27
N THR A 18 19.08 19.48 -9.23
CA THR A 18 19.80 18.91 -8.10
C THR A 18 19.64 17.40 -8.00
N PRO A 19 20.59 16.68 -7.36
CA PRO A 19 20.48 15.24 -7.16
C PRO A 19 19.21 14.85 -6.40
N GLY A 20 18.52 13.84 -6.92
CA GLY A 20 17.33 13.24 -6.33
C GLY A 20 16.02 13.99 -6.57
N GLU A 21 14.91 13.27 -6.44
CA GLU A 21 13.56 13.83 -6.48
C GLU A 21 13.22 14.43 -5.11
N GLN A 22 13.62 15.69 -4.91
CA GLN A 22 13.41 16.43 -3.67
C GLN A 22 11.97 16.98 -3.57
N GLN A 23 11.45 17.13 -2.35
CA GLN A 23 10.09 17.67 -2.11
C GLN A 23 9.88 19.08 -2.70
N LYS A 24 10.94 19.91 -2.77
CA LYS A 24 10.87 21.28 -3.31
C LYS A 24 10.24 21.36 -4.71
N TYR A 25 10.48 20.36 -5.56
CA TYR A 25 9.93 20.34 -6.93
C TYR A 25 8.42 20.15 -6.91
N SER A 26 7.93 19.26 -6.03
CA SER A 26 6.49 19.04 -5.86
C SER A 26 5.80 20.28 -5.28
N ILE A 27 6.44 20.96 -4.33
CA ILE A 27 5.93 22.18 -3.70
C ILE A 27 5.82 23.31 -4.74
N ALA A 28 6.86 23.54 -5.53
CA ALA A 28 6.85 24.57 -6.58
C ALA A 28 5.76 24.32 -7.64
N LEU A 29 5.56 23.05 -8.04
CA LEU A 29 4.49 22.68 -8.97
C LEU A 29 3.10 22.93 -8.38
N ILE A 30 2.90 22.62 -7.10
CA ILE A 30 1.64 22.86 -6.39
C ILE A 30 1.37 24.36 -6.28
N GLU A 31 2.35 25.14 -5.83
CA GLU A 31 2.24 26.59 -5.71
C GLU A 31 1.90 27.25 -7.05
N HIS A 32 2.60 26.88 -8.12
CA HIS A 32 2.33 27.40 -9.46
C HIS A 32 0.92 27.02 -9.95
N MET A 33 0.46 25.79 -9.70
CA MET A 33 -0.90 25.40 -10.04
C MET A 33 -1.93 26.26 -9.29
N TYR A 34 -1.74 26.48 -7.99
CA TYR A 34 -2.69 27.24 -7.19
C TYR A 34 -2.77 28.73 -7.55
N SER A 35 -1.73 29.31 -8.14
CA SER A 35 -1.78 30.69 -8.66
C SER A 35 -2.71 30.85 -9.86
N LEU A 36 -3.04 29.74 -10.53
CA LEU A 36 -3.93 29.69 -11.69
C LEU A 36 -5.34 29.17 -11.36
N LEU A 37 -5.54 28.65 -10.15
CA LEU A 37 -6.82 28.10 -9.72
C LEU A 37 -7.71 29.15 -9.05
N PRO A 38 -9.04 29.04 -9.19
CA PRO A 38 -9.96 29.88 -8.46
C PRO A 38 -9.74 29.79 -6.93
N PRO A 39 -10.01 30.88 -6.15
CA PRO A 39 -9.76 30.91 -4.71
C PRO A 39 -10.50 29.85 -3.89
N LYS A 40 -11.59 29.29 -4.43
CA LYS A 40 -12.41 28.26 -3.77
C LYS A 40 -12.13 26.83 -4.27
N ALA A 41 -11.25 26.66 -5.26
CA ALA A 41 -10.94 25.35 -5.81
C ALA A 41 -10.19 24.49 -4.79
N THR A 42 -10.62 23.25 -4.59
CA THR A 42 -9.92 22.26 -3.75
C THR A 42 -9.24 21.23 -4.63
N VAL A 43 -8.05 20.75 -4.26
CA VAL A 43 -7.27 19.81 -5.07
C VAL A 43 -6.82 18.60 -4.28
N GLY A 44 -7.09 17.40 -4.81
CA GLY A 44 -6.49 16.15 -4.36
C GLY A 44 -5.19 15.87 -5.13
N VAL A 45 -4.07 15.73 -4.43
CA VAL A 45 -2.75 15.44 -4.99
C VAL A 45 -2.32 14.02 -4.65
N THR A 46 -2.03 13.22 -5.66
CA THR A 46 -1.39 11.90 -5.49
C THR A 46 0.11 12.04 -5.66
N TYR A 47 0.88 11.54 -4.69
CA TYR A 47 2.34 11.52 -4.75
C TYR A 47 2.88 10.32 -3.98
N ASP A 48 3.94 9.67 -4.45
CA ASP A 48 4.48 8.43 -3.85
C ASP A 48 4.80 8.56 -2.36
N VAL A 49 5.32 9.73 -1.99
CA VAL A 49 5.60 10.13 -0.62
C VAL A 49 4.66 11.25 -0.14
N GLY A 50 3.43 11.26 -0.64
CA GLY A 50 2.39 12.24 -0.30
C GLY A 50 2.12 12.33 1.20
N CYS A 51 2.20 11.22 1.93
CA CYS A 51 2.10 11.20 3.39
C CYS A 51 3.26 11.94 4.10
N VAL A 52 4.47 11.86 3.54
CA VAL A 52 5.65 12.57 4.06
C VAL A 52 5.54 14.04 3.72
N LEU A 53 5.09 14.38 2.50
CA LEU A 53 4.90 15.77 2.09
C LEU A 53 3.79 16.46 2.91
N ASP A 54 2.67 15.80 3.14
CA ASP A 54 1.60 16.31 4.00
C ASP A 54 2.10 16.57 5.43
N ARG A 55 2.88 15.62 5.99
CA ARG A 55 3.53 15.81 7.28
C ARG A 55 4.52 16.98 7.28
N SER A 56 5.31 17.13 6.22
CA SER A 56 6.24 18.27 6.06
C SER A 56 5.48 19.60 6.08
N LEU A 57 4.34 19.69 5.38
CA LEU A 57 3.51 20.92 5.35
C LEU A 57 2.82 21.23 6.68
N GLN A 58 2.55 20.22 7.50
CA GLN A 58 2.03 20.42 8.86
C GLN A 58 3.10 20.90 9.84
N LEU A 59 4.37 20.55 9.60
CA LEU A 59 5.49 20.90 10.47
C LEU A 59 6.15 22.22 10.06
N TYR A 60 6.09 22.57 8.78
CA TYR A 60 6.80 23.69 8.20
C TYR A 60 5.90 24.46 7.24
N GLU A 61 6.02 25.78 7.25
CA GLU A 61 5.25 26.70 6.41
C GLU A 61 5.82 26.80 4.98
N PHE A 62 5.95 25.67 4.28
CA PHE A 62 6.43 25.68 2.89
C PHE A 62 5.39 26.20 1.89
N LEU A 63 4.10 26.11 2.21
CA LEU A 63 3.01 26.65 1.42
C LEU A 63 2.13 27.55 2.29
N PRO A 64 1.58 28.65 1.73
CA PRO A 64 0.62 29.50 2.43
C PRO A 64 -0.63 28.74 2.90
N SER A 65 -1.24 29.19 4.01
CA SER A 65 -2.44 28.59 4.60
C SER A 65 -3.61 28.45 3.62
N HIS A 66 -3.84 29.47 2.78
CA HIS A 66 -4.89 29.45 1.76
C HIS A 66 -4.72 28.35 0.70
N ILE A 67 -3.54 27.71 0.60
CA ILE A 67 -3.29 26.52 -0.21
C ILE A 67 -3.45 25.26 0.64
N THR A 68 -2.82 25.21 1.83
CA THR A 68 -2.84 24.02 2.69
C THR A 68 -4.25 23.64 3.15
N ASP A 69 -5.14 24.62 3.32
CA ASP A 69 -6.54 24.39 3.71
C ASP A 69 -7.40 23.80 2.57
N ARG A 70 -6.92 23.86 1.33
CA ARG A 70 -7.65 23.41 0.13
C ARG A 70 -7.00 22.23 -0.57
N ILE A 71 -5.84 21.78 -0.10
CA ILE A 71 -5.14 20.62 -0.65
C ILE A 71 -5.41 19.38 0.19
N THR A 72 -5.42 18.23 -0.47
CA THR A 72 -5.51 16.95 0.18
C THR A 72 -4.55 15.97 -0.47
N PHE A 73 -3.78 15.23 0.32
CA PHE A 73 -2.80 14.29 -0.20
C PHE A 73 -3.29 12.84 -0.16
N ALA A 74 -2.85 12.06 -1.14
CA ALA A 74 -2.89 10.60 -1.15
C ALA A 74 -1.59 10.05 -1.74
N THR A 75 -1.30 8.79 -1.48
CA THR A 75 -0.26 8.06 -2.22
C THR A 75 -0.79 7.59 -3.56
N SER A 76 0.06 7.13 -4.49
CA SER A 76 -0.44 6.35 -5.62
C SER A 76 -0.98 5.00 -5.13
N ALA A 77 -1.89 4.39 -5.90
CA ALA A 77 -2.50 3.11 -5.54
C ALA A 77 -1.48 1.96 -5.52
N MET A 78 -0.45 2.00 -6.38
CA MET A 78 0.61 0.99 -6.38
C MET A 78 1.64 1.25 -5.29
N HIS A 79 1.98 2.51 -5.02
CA HIS A 79 2.92 2.86 -3.96
C HIS A 79 2.33 2.69 -2.56
N ALA A 80 0.99 2.74 -2.39
CA ALA A 80 0.31 2.49 -1.11
C ALA A 80 0.78 1.17 -0.43
N TYR A 81 1.08 0.12 -1.21
CA TYR A 81 1.59 -1.16 -0.71
C TYR A 81 2.96 -1.08 -0.02
N ALA A 82 3.78 -0.08 -0.38
CA ALA A 82 5.07 0.16 0.27
C ALA A 82 4.92 0.85 1.63
N HIS A 83 3.75 1.43 1.91
CA HIS A 83 3.43 2.10 3.16
C HIS A 83 2.87 1.14 4.21
N GLN A 84 3.04 1.49 5.48
CA GLN A 84 2.43 0.75 6.58
C GLN A 84 0.90 0.89 6.53
N TRP A 85 0.18 -0.13 7.03
CA TRP A 85 -1.29 -0.16 6.99
C TRP A 85 -1.95 1.10 7.57
N ALA A 86 -1.48 1.62 8.71
CA ALA A 86 -2.00 2.86 9.30
C ALA A 86 -1.86 4.08 8.36
N CYS A 87 -0.74 4.18 7.62
CA CYS A 87 -0.56 5.19 6.59
C CYS A 87 -1.56 4.98 5.43
N GLN A 88 -1.81 3.74 5.03
CA GLN A 88 -2.78 3.43 3.98
C GLN A 88 -4.21 3.80 4.38
N LEU A 89 -4.62 3.59 5.63
CA LEU A 89 -5.94 3.99 6.13
C LEU A 89 -6.21 5.50 5.93
N VAL A 90 -5.16 6.33 5.94
CA VAL A 90 -5.25 7.78 5.79
C VAL A 90 -5.00 8.25 4.36
N TYR A 91 -4.02 7.66 3.67
CA TYR A 91 -3.47 8.17 2.40
C TYR A 91 -3.70 7.26 1.19
N ASN A 92 -4.27 6.05 1.33
CA ASN A 92 -4.56 5.20 0.17
C ASN A 92 -5.75 5.81 -0.61
N PRO A 93 -5.63 6.13 -1.90
CA PRO A 93 -6.68 6.75 -2.69
C PRO A 93 -7.93 5.87 -2.86
N ARG A 94 -7.81 4.56 -2.61
CA ARG A 94 -8.94 3.61 -2.63
C ARG A 94 -9.74 3.60 -1.33
N ILE A 95 -9.21 4.20 -0.26
CA ILE A 95 -9.86 4.29 1.06
C ILE A 95 -10.24 5.75 1.35
N ARG A 96 -9.33 6.69 1.03
CA ARG A 96 -9.49 8.12 1.26
C ARG A 96 -10.56 8.71 0.34
N LEU A 97 -11.48 9.47 0.93
CA LEU A 97 -12.51 10.22 0.21
C LEU A 97 -11.85 11.28 -0.69
N GLY A 98 -12.47 11.59 -1.83
CA GLY A 98 -11.95 12.66 -2.68
C GLY A 98 -10.91 12.17 -3.71
N PHE A 99 -10.84 10.87 -3.99
CA PHE A 99 -9.96 10.32 -5.04
C PHE A 99 -10.67 9.38 -6.03
N GLY A 100 -11.94 9.02 -5.79
CA GLY A 100 -12.69 8.14 -6.68
C GLY A 100 -11.93 6.84 -7.00
N LEU A 101 -11.81 6.52 -8.29
CA LEU A 101 -11.06 5.34 -8.75
C LEU A 101 -9.67 5.68 -9.29
N THR A 102 -9.13 6.87 -9.03
CA THR A 102 -7.78 7.25 -9.49
C THR A 102 -6.72 6.28 -8.97
N ASP A 103 -5.70 6.02 -9.79
CA ASP A 103 -4.52 5.25 -9.37
C ASP A 103 -3.31 6.14 -9.04
N GLY A 104 -3.32 7.41 -9.43
CA GLY A 104 -2.21 8.34 -9.20
C GLY A 104 -0.96 8.09 -10.05
N GLU A 105 -1.02 7.23 -11.07
CA GLU A 105 0.14 6.78 -11.87
C GLU A 105 0.33 7.57 -13.18
N GLY A 106 -0.11 8.83 -13.22
CA GLY A 106 -0.12 9.64 -14.43
C GLY A 106 1.29 10.01 -14.91
N VAL A 107 2.20 10.25 -13.96
CA VAL A 107 3.60 10.60 -14.23
C VAL A 107 4.33 9.42 -14.87
N GLU A 108 4.15 8.22 -14.33
CA GLU A 108 4.74 6.97 -14.81
C GLU A 108 4.25 6.62 -16.22
N ARG A 109 2.95 6.82 -16.47
CA ARG A 109 2.34 6.64 -17.80
C ARG A 109 2.91 7.63 -18.81
N LEU A 110 3.04 8.90 -18.45
CA LEU A 110 3.68 9.91 -19.29
C LEU A 110 5.11 9.48 -19.65
N TRP A 111 5.95 9.16 -18.66
CA TRP A 111 7.34 8.77 -18.91
C TRP A 111 7.47 7.48 -19.71
N SER A 112 6.58 6.51 -19.48
CA SER A 112 6.56 5.27 -20.27
C SER A 112 6.25 5.53 -21.74
N ARG A 113 5.32 6.44 -22.05
CA ARG A 113 5.01 6.86 -23.42
C ARG A 113 6.16 7.65 -24.04
N SER A 114 6.76 8.55 -23.26
CA SER A 114 7.91 9.37 -23.68
C SER A 114 9.19 8.56 -23.83
N ARG A 115 9.27 7.33 -23.29
CA ARG A 115 10.47 6.47 -23.40
C ARG A 115 10.95 6.27 -24.83
N LYS A 116 10.02 6.22 -25.80
CA LYS A 116 10.35 6.11 -27.24
C LYS A 116 10.84 7.43 -27.85
N LEU A 117 10.49 8.56 -27.24
CA LEU A 117 10.89 9.91 -27.65
C LEU A 117 12.23 10.35 -27.05
N ILE A 118 12.78 9.58 -26.09
CA ILE A 118 14.12 9.83 -25.52
C ILE A 118 15.21 9.80 -26.60
N GLY A 119 14.97 9.14 -27.74
CA GLY A 119 15.88 9.13 -28.89
C GLY A 119 15.76 10.32 -29.85
N ILE A 120 14.58 10.93 -30.00
CA ILE A 120 14.35 12.03 -30.95
C ILE A 120 13.25 12.95 -30.39
N THR A 121 13.63 14.15 -29.97
CA THR A 121 12.72 15.23 -29.56
C THR A 121 11.81 15.66 -30.70
N ARG A 122 10.47 15.57 -30.54
CA ARG A 122 9.49 16.53 -31.10
C ARG A 122 8.03 16.27 -30.66
N VAL A 123 7.42 17.35 -30.17
CA VAL A 123 6.00 17.76 -30.12
C VAL A 123 4.97 16.81 -29.46
N SER A 124 4.37 17.28 -28.35
CA SER A 124 3.19 16.69 -27.70
C SER A 124 2.00 17.63 -27.90
N ALA A 125 1.11 17.33 -28.86
CA ALA A 125 -0.12 18.10 -29.07
C ALA A 125 -1.39 17.24 -29.25
N GLU A 126 -1.31 15.90 -29.28
CA GLU A 126 -2.48 15.04 -29.56
C GLU A 126 -2.98 14.29 -28.31
N LEU A 127 -3.49 15.00 -27.30
CA LEU A 127 -4.10 14.35 -26.12
C LEU A 127 -5.56 14.74 -25.82
N ARG A 128 -6.12 15.75 -26.50
CA ARG A 128 -7.51 16.21 -26.21
C ARG A 128 -8.58 15.44 -26.97
N ASP A 129 -8.26 14.85 -28.12
CA ASP A 129 -9.26 14.33 -29.07
C ASP A 129 -9.99 13.05 -28.62
N ASP A 130 -9.60 12.44 -27.50
CA ASP A 130 -10.18 11.17 -27.01
C ASP A 130 -10.82 11.28 -25.62
N LEU A 131 -10.99 12.49 -25.05
CA LEU A 131 -11.51 12.65 -23.69
C LEU A 131 -12.94 12.09 -23.54
N GLY A 132 -13.82 12.33 -24.51
CA GLY A 132 -15.19 11.78 -24.49
C GLY A 132 -15.20 10.24 -24.48
N ARG A 133 -14.41 9.60 -25.34
CA ARG A 133 -14.28 8.13 -25.35
C ARG A 133 -13.55 7.61 -24.10
N TRP A 134 -12.63 8.37 -23.53
CA TRP A 134 -12.00 8.05 -22.25
C TRP A 134 -13.05 8.02 -21.13
N ILE A 135 -13.89 9.05 -21.01
CA ILE A 135 -14.99 9.11 -20.03
C ILE A 135 -15.93 7.91 -20.19
N GLU A 136 -16.35 7.62 -21.42
CA GLU A 136 -17.24 6.48 -21.70
C GLU A 136 -16.61 5.13 -21.32
N ARG A 137 -15.36 4.88 -21.73
CA ARG A 137 -14.64 3.66 -21.35
C ARG A 137 -14.45 3.55 -19.85
N ARG A 138 -14.10 4.66 -19.20
CA ARG A 138 -13.90 4.74 -17.75
C ARG A 138 -15.18 4.45 -17.00
N ARG A 139 -16.33 4.97 -17.46
CA ARG A 139 -17.64 4.65 -16.91
C ARG A 139 -17.98 3.16 -17.08
N LYS A 140 -18.01 2.64 -18.30
CA LYS A 140 -18.45 1.26 -18.57
C LYS A 140 -17.53 0.20 -17.99
N LYS A 141 -16.23 0.28 -18.29
CA LYS A 141 -15.25 -0.76 -17.89
C LYS A 141 -14.66 -0.49 -16.51
N GLY A 142 -14.47 0.78 -16.16
CA GLY A 142 -13.86 1.18 -14.90
C GLY A 142 -14.85 1.18 -13.75
N VAL A 143 -15.93 1.95 -13.86
CA VAL A 143 -16.89 2.18 -12.78
C VAL A 143 -17.91 1.06 -12.70
N GLU A 144 -18.71 0.84 -13.74
CA GLU A 144 -19.82 -0.14 -13.71
C GLU A 144 -19.29 -1.56 -13.45
N GLY A 145 -18.21 -1.96 -14.13
CA GLY A 145 -17.59 -3.28 -13.92
C GLY A 145 -17.05 -3.50 -12.50
N GLN A 146 -16.47 -2.48 -11.86
CA GLN A 146 -16.00 -2.60 -10.47
C GLN A 146 -17.14 -2.48 -9.45
N GLY A 147 -18.09 -1.59 -9.71
CA GLY A 147 -19.27 -1.38 -8.87
C GLY A 147 -20.14 -2.63 -8.81
N ASN A 148 -20.42 -3.26 -9.96
CA ASN A 148 -21.22 -4.49 -10.01
C ASN A 148 -20.55 -5.65 -9.26
N LYS A 149 -19.21 -5.77 -9.34
CA LYS A 149 -18.46 -6.77 -8.57
C LYS A 149 -18.55 -6.52 -7.07
N ALA A 150 -18.38 -5.26 -6.66
CA ALA A 150 -18.48 -4.88 -5.26
C ALA A 150 -19.92 -5.08 -4.73
N GLN A 151 -20.93 -4.71 -5.51
CA GLN A 151 -22.34 -4.91 -5.16
C GLN A 151 -22.63 -6.40 -4.99
N LYS A 152 -22.18 -7.25 -5.91
CA LYS A 152 -22.34 -8.69 -5.80
C LYS A 152 -21.75 -9.26 -4.50
N VAL A 153 -20.57 -8.78 -4.08
CA VAL A 153 -19.96 -9.21 -2.81
C VAL A 153 -20.81 -8.76 -1.61
N LEU A 154 -21.39 -7.55 -1.64
CA LEU A 154 -22.30 -7.08 -0.59
C LEU A 154 -23.59 -7.89 -0.53
N ASP A 155 -24.13 -8.26 -1.69
CA ASP A 155 -25.34 -9.08 -1.79
C ASP A 155 -25.08 -10.52 -1.27
N GLU A 156 -23.89 -11.07 -1.55
CA GLU A 156 -23.48 -12.42 -1.14
C GLU A 156 -23.04 -12.51 0.32
N CYS A 157 -22.42 -11.47 0.89
CA CYS A 157 -21.92 -11.51 2.27
C CYS A 157 -23.05 -11.45 3.31
N GLY A 158 -24.25 -10.97 2.93
CA GLY A 158 -25.43 -10.96 3.80
C GLY A 158 -25.31 -10.07 5.03
N VAL A 159 -24.38 -9.11 5.03
CA VAL A 159 -24.13 -8.19 6.15
C VAL A 159 -24.69 -6.81 5.83
N ASP A 160 -25.49 -6.26 6.75
CA ASP A 160 -26.12 -4.95 6.60
C ASP A 160 -25.11 -3.81 6.44
N LEU A 161 -25.37 -2.92 5.48
CA LEU A 161 -24.50 -1.77 5.16
C LEU A 161 -24.22 -0.85 6.36
N PRO A 162 -25.20 -0.48 7.21
CA PRO A 162 -24.93 0.31 8.42
C PRO A 162 -23.99 -0.40 9.41
N TYR A 163 -24.09 -1.72 9.53
CA TYR A 163 -23.20 -2.51 10.37
C TYR A 163 -21.78 -2.53 9.80
N LEU A 164 -21.61 -2.71 8.48
CA LEU A 164 -20.31 -2.61 7.81
C LEU A 164 -19.64 -1.24 8.04
N ARG A 165 -20.42 -0.15 8.00
CA ARG A 165 -19.93 1.21 8.30
C ARG A 165 -19.43 1.33 9.74
N GLN A 166 -20.20 0.79 10.69
CA GLN A 166 -19.81 0.78 12.10
C GLN A 166 -18.53 -0.04 12.31
N GLN A 167 -18.46 -1.23 11.74
CA GLN A 167 -17.29 -2.11 11.81
C GLN A 167 -16.05 -1.46 11.20
N TRP A 168 -16.21 -0.77 10.06
CA TRP A 168 -15.13 0.02 9.45
C TRP A 168 -14.64 1.16 10.35
N ALA A 169 -15.56 1.92 10.98
CA ALA A 169 -15.19 2.98 11.91
C ALA A 169 -14.42 2.43 13.13
N LEU A 170 -14.84 1.29 13.67
CA LEU A 170 -14.13 0.60 14.75
C LEU A 170 -12.73 0.15 14.32
N GLN A 171 -12.60 -0.41 13.12
CA GLN A 171 -11.30 -0.77 12.54
C GLN A 171 -10.37 0.43 12.45
N GLN A 172 -10.85 1.55 11.87
CA GLN A 172 -10.04 2.77 11.76
C GLN A 172 -9.62 3.29 13.13
N ALA A 173 -10.54 3.36 14.10
CA ALA A 173 -10.25 3.82 15.45
C ALA A 173 -9.18 2.95 16.14
N ALA A 174 -9.29 1.63 16.02
CA ALA A 174 -8.33 0.70 16.62
C ALA A 174 -6.95 0.82 15.97
N GLN A 175 -6.89 0.85 14.64
CA GLN A 175 -5.63 0.78 13.87
C GLN A 175 -4.92 2.12 13.67
N LEU A 176 -5.60 3.24 13.89
CA LEU A 176 -5.01 4.58 13.94
C LEU A 176 -4.69 5.06 15.35
N SER A 177 -5.04 4.26 16.39
CA SER A 177 -4.71 4.61 17.77
C SER A 177 -3.18 4.64 17.97
N ILE A 178 -2.72 5.59 18.80
CA ILE A 178 -1.29 5.75 19.13
C ILE A 178 -0.71 4.45 19.72
N ARG A 179 -1.52 3.64 20.42
CA ARG A 179 -1.14 2.33 20.98
C ARG A 179 -0.85 1.27 19.92
N ALA A 180 -1.38 1.38 18.71
CA ALA A 180 -1.07 0.48 17.60
C ALA A 180 0.37 0.65 17.05
N HIS A 181 1.00 1.79 17.36
CA HIS A 181 2.40 2.05 17.10
C HIS A 181 3.24 1.52 18.28
N ALA A 182 3.59 0.23 18.23
CA ALA A 182 4.56 -0.37 19.16
C ALA A 182 5.81 0.53 19.33
N PRO A 183 6.37 0.65 20.55
CA PRO A 183 7.53 1.50 20.80
C PRO A 183 8.69 1.13 19.87
N MET A 184 9.18 2.13 19.15
CA MET A 184 10.20 2.02 18.11
C MET A 184 11.54 1.41 18.61
N HIS A 185 11.77 1.41 19.92
CA HIS A 185 12.94 0.80 20.59
C HIS A 185 12.91 -0.73 20.57
N LEU A 186 11.82 -1.36 21.03
CA LEU A 186 11.69 -2.82 21.02
C LEU A 186 11.69 -3.36 19.59
N LYS A 187 11.10 -2.62 18.64
CA LYS A 187 11.17 -2.96 17.23
C LYS A 187 12.62 -3.13 16.73
N LYS A 188 13.54 -2.27 17.17
CA LYS A 188 14.95 -2.32 16.74
C LYS A 188 15.66 -3.54 17.32
N GLU A 189 15.46 -3.84 18.61
CA GLU A 189 16.06 -5.00 19.26
C GLU A 189 15.45 -6.31 18.74
N LEU A 190 14.14 -6.32 18.53
CA LEU A 190 13.43 -7.42 17.87
C LEU A 190 13.92 -7.62 16.43
N ASP A 191 14.05 -6.55 15.64
CA ASP A 191 14.59 -6.59 14.26
C ASP A 191 16.01 -7.21 14.25
N THR A 192 16.85 -6.90 15.25
CA THR A 192 18.18 -7.52 15.37
C THR A 192 18.11 -9.00 15.71
N VAL A 193 17.29 -9.41 16.67
CA VAL A 193 17.10 -10.83 17.03
C VAL A 193 16.52 -11.62 15.85
N LEU A 194 15.60 -11.01 15.09
CA LEU A 194 15.01 -11.58 13.89
C LEU A 194 15.99 -11.70 12.72
N SER A 195 16.88 -10.72 12.55
CA SER A 195 17.97 -10.81 11.56
C SER A 195 18.89 -11.99 11.88
N LEU A 196 19.32 -12.11 13.13
CA LEU A 196 20.14 -13.23 13.60
C LEU A 196 19.45 -14.58 13.35
N GLN A 197 18.13 -14.65 13.56
CA GLN A 197 17.37 -15.86 13.26
C GLN A 197 17.33 -16.18 11.76
N GLY A 198 17.21 -15.16 10.90
CA GLY A 198 17.27 -15.33 9.44
C GLY A 198 18.63 -15.85 8.95
N ASP A 199 19.70 -15.38 9.57
CA ASP A 199 21.06 -15.85 9.30
C ASP A 199 21.24 -17.30 9.78
N LEU A 200 20.73 -17.64 10.97
CA LEU A 200 20.75 -19.01 11.49
C LEU A 200 19.99 -20.00 10.60
N ASP A 201 18.80 -19.63 10.10
CA ASP A 201 18.04 -20.46 9.14
C ASP A 201 18.81 -20.68 7.83
N THR A 202 19.61 -19.71 7.41
CA THR A 202 20.41 -19.79 6.18
C THR A 202 21.60 -20.73 6.39
N VAL A 203 22.27 -20.60 7.53
CA VAL A 203 23.35 -21.50 7.96
C VAL A 203 22.81 -22.93 8.13
N ASP A 204 21.61 -23.12 8.68
CA ASP A 204 20.95 -24.43 8.86
C ASP A 204 20.78 -25.16 7.54
N LYS A 205 20.26 -24.46 6.53
CA LYS A 205 20.09 -25.02 5.19
C LYS A 205 21.43 -25.35 4.56
N ALA A 206 22.44 -24.50 4.74
CA ALA A 206 23.78 -24.74 4.19
C ALA A 206 24.42 -25.98 4.82
N ILE A 207 24.32 -26.14 6.15
CA ILE A 207 24.78 -27.32 6.88
C ILE A 207 24.02 -28.57 6.42
N GLN A 208 22.69 -28.49 6.25
CA GLN A 208 21.90 -29.62 5.77
C GLN A 208 22.26 -30.03 4.34
N VAL A 209 22.50 -29.08 3.44
CA VAL A 209 22.99 -29.35 2.07
C VAL A 209 24.39 -29.98 2.10
N MET A 210 25.26 -29.48 2.97
CA MET A 210 26.61 -30.02 3.15
C MET A 210 26.55 -31.45 3.67
N ARG A 211 25.68 -31.75 4.65
CA ARG A 211 25.46 -33.09 5.18
C ARG A 211 25.02 -34.07 4.11
N VAL A 212 24.06 -33.69 3.27
CA VAL A 212 23.60 -34.52 2.15
C VAL A 212 24.73 -34.76 1.15
N THR A 213 25.53 -33.75 0.82
CA THR A 213 26.66 -33.87 -0.11
C THR A 213 27.76 -34.78 0.44
N VAL A 214 28.14 -34.59 1.71
CA VAL A 214 29.16 -35.36 2.41
C VAL A 214 28.72 -36.81 2.59
N SER A 215 27.43 -37.08 2.81
CA SER A 215 26.90 -38.45 2.89
C SER A 215 26.91 -39.22 1.55
N LYS A 216 26.95 -38.51 0.42
CA LYS A 216 26.99 -39.09 -0.94
C LYS A 216 28.40 -39.28 -1.48
N ALA A 217 29.37 -38.51 -0.98
CA ALA A 217 30.78 -38.71 -1.27
C ALA A 217 31.38 -39.69 -0.24
N THR A 218 32.45 -40.39 -0.60
CA THR A 218 33.31 -41.10 0.38
C THR A 218 34.02 -40.08 1.26
N ALA A 219 33.31 -39.59 2.29
CA ALA A 219 33.78 -38.54 3.17
C ALA A 219 34.93 -39.01 4.06
N SER A 220 35.96 -38.16 4.19
CA SER A 220 37.03 -38.40 5.17
C SER A 220 36.47 -38.28 6.60
N LYS A 221 37.09 -39.00 7.55
CA LYS A 221 36.77 -38.88 9.00
C LYS A 221 36.87 -37.43 9.49
N GLU A 222 37.73 -36.64 8.88
CA GLU A 222 37.96 -35.23 9.23
C GLU A 222 36.80 -34.34 8.77
N SER A 223 36.28 -34.55 7.55
CA SER A 223 35.08 -33.86 7.05
C SER A 223 33.84 -34.13 7.92
N LEU A 224 33.68 -35.35 8.42
CA LEU A 224 32.58 -35.70 9.32
C LEU A 224 32.70 -35.02 10.69
N ARG A 225 33.93 -34.89 11.24
CA ARG A 225 34.19 -34.17 12.50
C ARG A 225 33.94 -32.66 12.36
N LEU A 226 34.34 -32.06 11.25
CA LEU A 226 34.08 -30.64 10.99
C LEU A 226 32.59 -30.37 10.86
N LEU A 227 31.85 -31.26 10.18
CA LEU A 227 30.40 -31.16 10.07
C LEU A 227 29.69 -31.24 11.42
N SER A 228 30.08 -32.19 12.29
CA SER A 228 29.49 -32.29 13.64
C SER A 228 29.80 -31.07 14.50
N THR A 229 30.98 -30.47 14.33
CA THR A 229 31.37 -29.24 15.04
C THR A 229 30.52 -28.05 14.57
N LEU A 230 30.25 -27.95 13.27
CA LEU A 230 29.35 -26.95 12.68
C LEU A 230 27.91 -27.12 13.18
N GLU A 231 27.38 -28.36 13.22
CA GLU A 231 26.04 -28.64 13.76
C GLU A 231 25.94 -28.23 15.25
N THR A 232 26.97 -28.53 16.04
CA THR A 232 27.00 -28.21 17.48
C THR A 232 27.06 -26.69 17.72
N THR A 233 27.95 -25.99 17.02
CA THR A 233 28.07 -24.52 17.14
C THR A 233 26.81 -23.82 16.68
N GLN A 234 26.16 -24.34 15.64
CA GLN A 234 24.90 -23.81 15.17
C GLN A 234 23.77 -23.98 16.21
N GLN A 235 23.70 -25.14 16.86
CA GLN A 235 22.74 -25.40 17.94
C GLN A 235 22.94 -24.44 19.12
N GLN A 236 24.19 -24.20 19.53
CA GLN A 236 24.54 -23.23 20.57
C GLN A 236 24.15 -21.79 20.19
N LEU A 237 24.32 -21.40 18.91
CA LEU A 237 23.90 -20.09 18.45
C LEU A 237 22.37 -19.94 18.45
N LYS A 238 21.62 -21.00 18.09
CA LYS A 238 20.16 -21.01 18.24
C LYS A 238 19.76 -20.77 19.69
N GLU A 239 20.35 -21.50 20.63
CA GLU A 239 20.08 -21.34 22.08
C GLU A 239 20.43 -19.94 22.60
N LYS A 240 21.51 -19.32 22.12
CA LYS A 240 21.85 -17.92 22.49
C LYS A 240 20.85 -16.91 21.95
N VAL A 241 20.33 -17.10 20.74
CA VAL A 241 19.29 -16.24 20.17
C VAL A 241 17.96 -16.42 20.93
N GLU A 242 17.63 -17.65 21.36
CA GLU A 242 16.51 -17.91 22.28
C GLU A 242 16.68 -17.18 23.61
N ALA A 243 17.88 -17.23 24.21
CA ALA A 243 18.16 -16.55 25.47
C ALA A 243 18.08 -15.02 25.34
N LEU A 244 18.60 -14.45 24.25
CA LEU A 244 18.44 -13.03 23.94
C LEU A 244 16.97 -12.65 23.80
N TYR A 245 16.18 -13.51 23.15
CA TYR A 245 14.75 -13.28 23.03
C TYR A 245 14.02 -13.33 24.38
N ALA A 246 14.33 -14.32 25.23
CA ALA A 246 13.78 -14.41 26.58
C ALA A 246 14.18 -13.21 27.47
N SER A 247 15.37 -12.63 27.22
CA SER A 247 15.88 -11.47 27.95
C SER A 247 15.25 -10.13 27.53
N LEU A 248 14.47 -10.09 26.44
CA LEU A 248 13.87 -8.85 25.91
C LEU A 248 12.77 -8.24 26.82
N ASN A 249 12.55 -8.75 28.04
CA ASN A 249 11.53 -8.29 29.01
C ASN A 249 10.22 -7.86 28.32
N ILE A 250 9.70 -8.74 27.45
CA ILE A 250 8.48 -8.49 26.68
C ILE A 250 7.31 -8.21 27.65
N GLY A 251 7.30 -8.82 28.84
CA GLY A 251 6.31 -8.57 29.88
C GLY A 251 6.34 -7.16 30.48
N ASP A 252 7.50 -6.52 30.60
CA ASP A 252 7.60 -5.14 31.14
C ASP A 252 7.22 -4.09 30.09
N ASN A 253 7.54 -4.36 28.81
CA ASN A 253 7.25 -3.46 27.69
C ASN A 253 5.84 -3.65 27.11
N PHE A 254 5.27 -4.85 27.22
CA PHE A 254 3.94 -5.25 26.76
C PHE A 254 3.24 -6.09 27.83
N PRO A 255 2.64 -5.45 28.85
CA PRO A 255 1.92 -6.15 29.91
C PRO A 255 0.84 -7.09 29.37
N GLU A 256 0.26 -6.72 28.22
CA GLU A 256 -0.77 -7.46 27.50
C GLU A 256 -0.30 -8.83 26.99
N LEU A 257 1.01 -9.03 26.79
CA LEU A 257 1.58 -10.28 26.26
C LEU A 257 2.23 -11.14 27.34
N GLN A 258 2.23 -10.70 28.60
CA GLN A 258 2.98 -11.32 29.70
C GLN A 258 2.54 -12.77 30.00
N ASN A 259 1.27 -13.10 29.76
CA ASN A 259 0.68 -14.41 30.04
C ASN A 259 0.54 -15.31 28.80
N ILE A 260 1.22 -14.95 27.71
CA ILE A 260 1.15 -15.68 26.44
C ILE A 260 2.42 -16.50 26.26
N ASP A 261 2.31 -17.68 25.66
CA ASP A 261 3.47 -18.51 25.35
C ASP A 261 4.49 -17.72 24.52
N LEU A 262 5.74 -17.73 24.99
CA LEU A 262 6.84 -16.98 24.36
C LEU A 262 7.12 -17.50 22.94
N GLY A 263 6.94 -18.80 22.72
CA GLY A 263 7.04 -19.41 21.39
C GLY A 263 6.00 -18.86 20.43
N PHE A 264 4.75 -18.74 20.87
CA PHE A 264 3.68 -18.13 20.10
C PHE A 264 3.95 -16.66 19.78
N VAL A 265 4.28 -15.83 20.80
CA VAL A 265 4.57 -14.39 20.61
C VAL A 265 5.70 -14.17 19.61
N ARG A 266 6.74 -15.00 19.68
CA ARG A 266 7.86 -14.94 18.73
C ARG A 266 7.42 -15.21 17.30
N VAL A 267 6.73 -16.32 17.06
CA VAL A 267 6.26 -16.66 15.70
C VAL A 267 5.28 -15.60 15.20
N LEU A 268 4.49 -14.99 16.08
CA LEU A 268 3.50 -13.97 15.74
C LEU A 268 4.17 -12.69 15.23
N LEU A 269 5.21 -12.25 15.93
CA LEU A 269 6.03 -11.10 15.54
C LEU A 269 6.81 -11.39 14.25
N MET A 270 7.39 -12.58 14.11
CA MET A 270 8.03 -13.03 12.87
C MET A 270 7.06 -13.00 11.67
N ALA A 271 5.83 -13.49 11.88
CA ALA A 271 4.80 -13.48 10.86
C ALA A 271 4.42 -12.04 10.46
N ARG A 272 4.27 -11.15 11.45
CA ARG A 272 4.01 -9.72 11.22
C ARG A 272 5.08 -9.10 10.33
N ASP A 273 6.35 -9.17 10.71
CA ASP A 273 7.42 -8.49 9.98
C ASP A 273 7.69 -9.11 8.62
N LEU A 274 7.58 -10.44 8.51
CA LEU A 274 7.67 -11.11 7.23
C LEU A 274 6.54 -10.67 6.28
N LYS A 275 5.31 -10.51 6.78
CA LYS A 275 4.18 -9.99 5.99
C LYS A 275 4.45 -8.55 5.53
N ILE A 276 4.99 -7.67 6.40
CA ILE A 276 5.40 -6.31 6.03
C ILE A 276 6.42 -6.36 4.87
N ASN A 277 7.41 -7.24 4.95
CA ASN A 277 8.44 -7.41 3.93
C ASN A 277 7.89 -7.98 2.62
N ILE A 278 6.95 -8.92 2.69
CA ILE A 278 6.23 -9.46 1.52
C ILE A 278 5.50 -8.33 0.80
N ARG A 279 4.74 -7.48 1.51
CA ARG A 279 4.03 -6.33 0.90
C ARG A 279 4.97 -5.39 0.17
N LYS A 280 6.07 -4.97 0.81
CA LYS A 280 7.09 -4.10 0.19
C LYS A 280 7.67 -4.72 -1.09
N ARG A 281 7.89 -6.03 -1.10
CA ARG A 281 8.42 -6.76 -2.26
C ARG A 281 7.36 -7.03 -3.34
N ALA A 282 6.09 -7.10 -2.96
CA ALA A 282 4.98 -7.30 -3.89
C ALA A 282 4.84 -6.14 -4.90
N VAL A 283 5.24 -4.91 -4.52
CA VAL A 283 5.27 -3.77 -5.44
C VAL A 283 6.31 -3.95 -6.57
N ALA A 284 7.44 -4.60 -6.25
CA ALA A 284 8.54 -4.83 -7.18
C ALA A 284 8.49 -6.22 -7.88
N ILE A 285 7.30 -6.82 -8.01
CA ILE A 285 7.09 -8.22 -8.48
C ILE A 285 7.82 -8.54 -9.80
N SER A 286 8.05 -7.57 -10.68
CA SER A 286 8.68 -7.81 -11.99
C SER A 286 10.13 -8.30 -11.92
N LYS A 287 10.87 -8.08 -10.81
CA LYS A 287 12.32 -8.37 -10.76
C LYS A 287 12.74 -9.51 -9.82
N ARG A 288 11.91 -9.95 -8.86
CA ARG A 288 12.34 -10.88 -7.77
C ARG A 288 11.31 -11.96 -7.39
N LYS A 289 10.71 -12.63 -8.39
CA LYS A 289 9.67 -13.65 -8.19
C LYS A 289 10.07 -14.80 -7.23
N PRO A 290 11.24 -15.46 -7.35
CA PRO A 290 11.57 -16.61 -6.48
C PRO A 290 11.71 -16.23 -5.00
N ALA A 291 12.36 -15.10 -4.71
CA ALA A 291 12.56 -14.62 -3.35
C ALA A 291 11.24 -14.24 -2.66
N LEU A 292 10.31 -13.63 -3.40
CA LEU A 292 8.96 -13.33 -2.91
C LEU A 292 8.19 -14.62 -2.61
N MET A 293 8.24 -15.60 -3.52
CA MET A 293 7.58 -16.89 -3.31
C MET A 293 8.10 -17.64 -2.09
N ASN A 294 9.41 -17.61 -1.86
CA ASN A 294 10.01 -18.23 -0.67
C ASN A 294 9.58 -17.52 0.62
N ALA A 295 9.48 -16.19 0.61
CA ALA A 295 8.97 -15.43 1.74
C ALA A 295 7.51 -15.79 2.04
N ILE A 296 6.65 -15.90 1.02
CA ILE A 296 5.24 -16.31 1.19
C ILE A 296 5.12 -17.71 1.78
N ARG A 297 5.87 -18.69 1.25
CA ARG A 297 5.89 -20.05 1.81
C ARG A 297 6.34 -20.05 3.27
N LYS A 298 7.35 -19.24 3.61
CA LYS A 298 7.82 -19.10 5.00
C LYS A 298 6.75 -18.48 5.89
N PHE A 299 6.04 -17.46 5.42
CA PHE A 299 4.92 -16.85 6.14
C PHE A 299 3.77 -17.84 6.37
N ASN A 300 3.41 -18.65 5.37
CA ASN A 300 2.35 -19.65 5.52
C ASN A 300 2.73 -20.73 6.55
N ARG A 301 4.01 -21.13 6.61
CA ARG A 301 4.50 -22.02 7.68
C ARG A 301 4.40 -21.40 9.07
N TYR A 302 4.60 -20.08 9.19
CA TYR A 302 4.35 -19.38 10.45
C TYR A 302 2.86 -19.39 10.81
N CYS A 303 1.96 -19.23 9.85
CA CYS A 303 0.52 -19.36 10.10
C CYS A 303 0.17 -20.76 10.63
N GLU A 304 0.73 -21.82 10.01
CA GLU A 304 0.56 -23.20 10.48
C GLU A 304 1.12 -23.43 11.90
N THR A 305 2.29 -22.83 12.19
CA THR A 305 2.92 -22.95 13.51
C THR A 305 2.11 -22.20 14.57
N LEU A 306 1.62 -21.01 14.25
CA LEU A 306 0.76 -20.23 15.12
C LEU A 306 -0.53 -20.98 15.42
N ALA A 307 -1.16 -21.61 14.42
CA ALA A 307 -2.35 -22.42 14.62
C ALA A 307 -2.13 -23.62 15.56
N LYS A 308 -0.92 -24.21 15.58
CA LYS A 308 -0.55 -25.30 16.49
C LYS A 308 -0.28 -24.84 17.92
N LEU A 309 0.31 -23.65 18.06
CA LEU A 309 0.65 -23.06 19.36
C LEU A 309 -0.52 -22.29 19.99
N HIS A 310 -1.57 -22.00 19.22
CA HIS A 310 -2.67 -21.12 19.63
C HIS A 310 -3.43 -21.68 20.83
N ASN A 311 -3.77 -20.78 21.75
CA ASN A 311 -4.77 -20.99 22.79
C ASN A 311 -5.89 -19.96 22.61
N SER A 312 -7.14 -20.41 22.65
CA SER A 312 -8.34 -19.58 22.56
C SER A 312 -8.39 -18.48 23.63
N ASP A 313 -7.82 -18.73 24.80
CA ASP A 313 -7.84 -17.81 25.94
C ASP A 313 -7.03 -16.53 25.69
N TRP A 314 -6.11 -16.57 24.72
CA TRP A 314 -5.28 -15.40 24.40
C TRP A 314 -6.04 -14.31 23.64
N THR A 315 -7.21 -14.64 23.08
CA THR A 315 -8.04 -13.71 22.28
C THR A 315 -7.28 -12.96 21.18
N ILE A 316 -6.20 -13.56 20.67
CA ILE A 316 -5.42 -13.08 19.53
C ILE A 316 -5.89 -13.82 18.27
N PRO A 317 -6.37 -13.12 17.23
CA PRO A 317 -6.74 -13.73 15.97
C PRO A 317 -5.51 -14.22 15.20
N LEU A 318 -5.64 -15.40 14.61
CA LEU A 318 -4.57 -16.00 13.82
C LEU A 318 -4.46 -15.33 12.44
N PRO A 319 -3.21 -15.13 11.94
CA PRO A 319 -3.03 -14.67 10.57
C PRO A 319 -3.42 -15.75 9.56
N GLU A 320 -4.03 -15.32 8.46
CA GLU A 320 -4.37 -16.20 7.35
C GLU A 320 -3.21 -16.38 6.37
N PRO A 321 -3.05 -17.59 5.79
CA PRO A 321 -2.04 -17.84 4.77
C PRO A 321 -2.28 -16.97 3.53
N LEU A 322 -1.18 -16.63 2.85
CA LEU A 322 -1.19 -15.88 1.60
C LEU A 322 -1.16 -16.83 0.39
N PRO A 323 -1.78 -16.45 -0.75
CA PRO A 323 -1.72 -17.24 -1.96
C PRO A 323 -0.29 -17.45 -2.46
N THR A 324 0.00 -18.67 -2.92
CA THR A 324 1.32 -19.05 -3.48
C THR A 324 1.41 -18.80 -5.00
N GLN A 325 0.53 -17.97 -5.55
CA GLN A 325 0.53 -17.57 -6.95
C GLN A 325 0.43 -16.05 -7.03
N LEU A 326 1.09 -15.44 -8.01
CA LEU A 326 1.18 -13.97 -8.13
C LEU A 326 -0.17 -13.32 -8.42
N THR A 327 -0.99 -13.90 -9.30
CA THR A 327 -2.27 -13.31 -9.70
C THR A 327 -3.24 -13.25 -8.50
N PRO A 328 -3.50 -14.37 -7.78
CA PRO A 328 -4.33 -14.33 -6.58
C PRO A 328 -3.70 -13.51 -5.45
N LEU A 329 -2.37 -13.46 -5.34
CA LEU A 329 -1.69 -12.63 -4.33
C LEU A 329 -1.96 -11.14 -4.54
N ARG A 330 -2.01 -10.66 -5.79
CA ARG A 330 -2.30 -9.25 -6.09
C ARG A 330 -3.72 -8.84 -5.75
N GLU A 331 -4.64 -9.81 -5.79
CA GLU A 331 -6.05 -9.63 -5.48
C GLU A 331 -6.37 -9.97 -4.02
N CYS A 332 -5.37 -10.46 -3.28
CA CYS A 332 -5.47 -10.94 -1.92
C CYS A 332 -5.84 -9.79 -0.95
N PRO A 333 -7.06 -9.79 -0.39
CA PRO A 333 -7.58 -8.66 0.37
C PRO A 333 -6.80 -8.38 1.65
N HIS A 334 -6.39 -9.43 2.37
CA HIS A 334 -5.64 -9.32 3.63
C HIS A 334 -4.14 -9.14 3.41
N LEU A 335 -3.62 -9.10 2.17
CA LEU A 335 -2.20 -8.83 1.92
C LEU A 335 -1.79 -7.48 2.52
N MET A 336 -2.63 -6.45 2.39
CA MET A 336 -2.33 -5.10 2.84
C MET A 336 -2.39 -4.92 4.36
N GLU A 337 -3.10 -5.76 5.08
CA GLU A 337 -3.30 -5.64 6.53
C GLU A 337 -2.10 -6.18 7.30
N ASN A 338 -1.78 -5.52 8.43
CA ASN A 338 -0.77 -6.06 9.35
C ASN A 338 -1.31 -7.33 10.04
N VAL A 339 -0.41 -8.22 10.45
CA VAL A 339 -0.77 -9.24 11.45
C VAL A 339 -1.12 -8.53 12.75
N TRP A 340 -2.26 -8.89 13.34
CA TRP A 340 -2.69 -8.39 14.64
C TRP A 340 -1.88 -9.09 15.73
N ILE A 341 -1.40 -8.34 16.71
CA ILE A 341 -0.44 -8.87 17.71
C ILE A 341 -0.85 -8.66 19.16
N THR A 342 -2.01 -8.03 19.39
CA THR A 342 -2.46 -7.65 20.72
C THR A 342 -3.71 -8.45 21.09
N PRO A 343 -3.86 -8.94 22.33
CA PRO A 343 -5.10 -9.54 22.79
C PRO A 343 -6.28 -8.59 22.63
N CYS A 344 -7.42 -9.12 22.20
CA CYS A 344 -8.66 -8.37 22.17
C CYS A 344 -9.38 -8.60 23.51
N PRO A 345 -9.53 -7.58 24.39
CA PRO A 345 -10.28 -7.76 25.63
C PRO A 345 -11.76 -8.06 25.30
N GLY A 346 -12.24 -9.22 25.78
CA GLY A 346 -13.57 -9.72 25.44
C GLY A 346 -13.58 -10.48 24.11
N ASN A 347 -14.52 -10.14 23.22
CA ASN A 347 -14.65 -10.81 21.93
C ASN A 347 -13.75 -10.15 20.87
N ILE A 348 -13.23 -10.97 19.96
CA ILE A 348 -12.50 -10.47 18.79
C ILE A 348 -13.48 -9.65 17.94
N PRO A 349 -13.13 -8.41 17.53
CA PRO A 349 -14.02 -7.60 16.72
C PRO A 349 -14.37 -8.28 15.40
N ALA A 350 -15.62 -8.15 14.95
CA ALA A 350 -16.08 -8.81 13.72
C ALA A 350 -15.32 -8.34 12.47
N TRP A 351 -14.92 -7.06 12.40
CA TRP A 351 -14.03 -6.56 11.33
C TRP A 351 -12.65 -7.22 11.29
N LEU A 352 -12.25 -7.95 12.33
CA LEU A 352 -10.95 -8.60 12.43
C LEU A 352 -11.05 -10.12 12.19
N GLU A 353 -12.09 -10.76 12.70
CA GLU A 353 -12.28 -12.21 12.62
C GLU A 353 -13.20 -12.65 11.47
N ASN A 354 -14.34 -11.99 11.31
CA ASN A 354 -15.38 -12.44 10.38
C ASN A 354 -14.99 -12.10 8.93
N ILE A 355 -14.93 -13.11 8.07
CA ILE A 355 -14.56 -12.95 6.66
C ILE A 355 -15.59 -12.16 5.86
N ASP A 356 -16.87 -12.38 6.11
CA ASP A 356 -17.97 -11.70 5.42
C ASP A 356 -18.01 -10.21 5.78
N VAL A 357 -17.74 -9.86 7.04
CA VAL A 357 -17.61 -8.46 7.46
C VAL A 357 -16.41 -7.80 6.79
N ARG A 358 -15.26 -8.47 6.71
CA ARG A 358 -14.05 -7.93 6.07
C ARG A 358 -14.23 -7.73 4.58
N GLU A 359 -14.74 -8.73 3.87
CA GLU A 359 -15.07 -8.62 2.45
C GLU A 359 -16.15 -7.57 2.20
N GLY A 360 -17.18 -7.52 3.04
CA GLY A 360 -18.24 -6.52 3.00
C GLY A 360 -17.70 -5.09 3.17
N ILE A 361 -16.81 -4.83 4.13
CA ILE A 361 -16.17 -3.52 4.31
C ILE A 361 -15.42 -3.10 3.04
N ARG A 362 -14.63 -4.01 2.46
CA ARG A 362 -13.83 -3.72 1.25
C ARG A 362 -14.73 -3.45 0.04
N ALA A 363 -15.78 -4.25 -0.12
CA ALA A 363 -16.77 -4.07 -1.17
C ALA A 363 -17.51 -2.74 -1.02
N MET A 364 -17.96 -2.40 0.19
CA MET A 364 -18.57 -1.11 0.52
C MET A 364 -17.65 0.06 0.14
N LEU A 365 -16.38 0.05 0.58
CA LEU A 365 -15.42 1.10 0.26
C LEU A 365 -15.18 1.21 -1.26
N LYS A 366 -15.07 0.07 -1.95
CA LYS A 366 -14.93 0.05 -3.41
C LYS A 366 -16.16 0.66 -4.09
N LEU A 367 -17.36 0.31 -3.65
CA LEU A 367 -18.61 0.82 -4.20
C LEU A 367 -18.72 2.34 -4.00
N ASP A 368 -18.36 2.85 -2.83
CA ASP A 368 -18.29 4.29 -2.58
C ASP A 368 -17.36 5.02 -3.55
N ARG A 369 -16.17 4.44 -3.81
CA ARG A 369 -15.22 4.99 -4.77
C ARG A 369 -15.77 4.95 -6.20
N CYS A 370 -16.56 3.93 -6.56
CA CYS A 370 -17.26 3.87 -7.84
C CYS A 370 -18.30 4.99 -7.95
N HIS A 371 -19.11 5.21 -6.91
CA HIS A 371 -20.09 6.31 -6.89
C HIS A 371 -19.44 7.70 -6.93
N GLU A 372 -18.29 7.86 -6.26
CA GLU A 372 -17.52 9.09 -6.34
C GLU A 372 -16.95 9.33 -7.74
N GLU A 373 -16.37 8.30 -8.36
CA GLU A 373 -15.86 8.38 -9.74
C GLU A 373 -16.99 8.69 -10.73
N LEU A 374 -18.17 8.08 -10.57
CA LEU A 374 -19.31 8.35 -11.44
C LEU A 374 -19.72 9.83 -11.41
N ARG A 375 -19.76 10.45 -10.21
CA ARG A 375 -20.04 11.88 -10.06
C ARG A 375 -18.96 12.76 -10.71
N ARG A 376 -17.69 12.37 -10.59
CA ARG A 376 -16.57 13.07 -11.24
C ARG A 376 -16.70 13.03 -12.76
N LEU A 377 -16.91 11.84 -13.33
CA LEU A 377 -17.09 11.66 -14.77
C LEU A 377 -18.30 12.45 -15.29
N GLY A 378 -19.39 12.52 -14.52
CA GLY A 378 -20.54 13.37 -14.85
C GLY A 378 -20.15 14.85 -14.89
N THR A 379 -19.45 15.33 -13.85
CA THR A 379 -18.97 16.72 -13.79
C THR A 379 -18.01 17.06 -14.94
N GLU A 380 -17.14 16.14 -15.30
CA GLU A 380 -16.21 16.28 -16.43
C GLU A 380 -16.94 16.30 -17.77
N GLY A 381 -17.95 15.44 -17.95
CA GLY A 381 -18.83 15.45 -19.11
C GLY A 381 -19.56 16.78 -19.26
N ASP A 382 -20.15 17.29 -18.18
CA ASP A 382 -20.83 18.59 -18.17
C ASP A 382 -19.87 19.72 -18.52
N ASN A 383 -18.65 19.72 -17.96
CA ASN A 383 -17.63 20.71 -18.26
C ASN A 383 -17.20 20.67 -19.73
N LEU A 384 -17.04 19.46 -20.28
CA LEU A 384 -16.71 19.27 -21.69
C LEU A 384 -17.82 19.82 -22.59
N CYS A 385 -19.10 19.54 -22.28
CA CYS A 385 -20.24 20.09 -23.01
C CYS A 385 -20.34 21.62 -22.90
N ARG A 386 -20.13 22.19 -21.72
CA ARG A 386 -20.11 23.66 -21.53
C ARG A 386 -19.01 24.31 -22.35
N TRP A 387 -17.80 23.73 -22.33
CA TRP A 387 -16.68 24.23 -23.11
C TRP A 387 -17.00 24.17 -24.62
N PHE A 388 -17.47 23.03 -25.14
CA PHE A 388 -17.87 22.94 -26.55
C PHE A 388 -18.96 23.96 -26.93
N GLY A 389 -19.96 24.16 -26.08
CA GLY A 389 -21.00 25.16 -26.33
C GLY A 389 -20.44 26.59 -26.38
N GLN A 390 -19.50 26.93 -25.51
CA GLN A 390 -18.82 28.24 -25.52
C GLN A 390 -17.97 28.43 -26.78
N GLU A 391 -17.20 27.42 -27.19
CA GLU A 391 -16.37 27.49 -28.39
C GLU A 391 -17.21 27.59 -29.67
N ILE A 392 -18.31 26.82 -29.77
CA ILE A 392 -19.24 26.91 -30.91
C ILE A 392 -19.86 28.30 -30.96
N GLY A 393 -20.37 28.82 -29.83
CA GLY A 393 -20.94 30.16 -29.78
C GLY A 393 -19.92 31.25 -30.15
N ALA A 394 -18.67 31.12 -29.69
CA ALA A 394 -17.60 32.06 -30.06
C ALA A 394 -17.31 32.02 -31.58
N LEU A 395 -17.31 30.82 -32.17
CA LEU A 395 -17.12 30.63 -33.61
C LEU A 395 -18.29 31.19 -34.43
N GLU A 396 -19.54 30.98 -34.00
CA GLU A 396 -20.73 31.55 -34.63
C GLU A 396 -20.68 33.09 -34.63
N VAL A 397 -20.28 33.70 -33.50
CA VAL A 397 -20.09 35.15 -33.40
C VAL A 397 -18.98 35.64 -34.34
N ALA A 398 -17.84 34.94 -34.37
CA ALA A 398 -16.72 35.30 -35.23
C ALA A 398 -17.08 35.22 -36.73
N ILE A 399 -17.89 34.22 -37.13
CA ILE A 399 -18.40 34.10 -38.49
C ILE A 399 -19.39 35.22 -38.81
N ALA A 400 -20.29 35.56 -37.88
CA ALA A 400 -21.30 36.60 -38.06
C ALA A 400 -20.70 38.03 -38.06
N MET A 401 -19.57 38.24 -37.39
CA MET A 401 -18.89 39.53 -37.29
C MET A 401 -17.42 39.43 -37.74
N PRO A 402 -17.13 39.39 -39.06
CA PRO A 402 -15.77 39.17 -39.58
C PRO A 402 -14.76 40.27 -39.22
N SER A 403 -15.21 41.39 -38.65
CA SER A 403 -14.36 42.48 -38.12
C SER A 403 -14.00 42.34 -36.63
N SER A 404 -14.59 41.38 -35.89
CA SER A 404 -14.16 41.09 -34.53
C SER A 404 -12.88 40.26 -34.55
N LYS A 405 -11.78 40.84 -34.07
CA LYS A 405 -10.59 40.04 -33.73
C LYS A 405 -11.00 39.07 -32.61
N LEU A 406 -10.78 37.77 -32.83
CA LEU A 406 -10.86 36.76 -31.78
C LEU A 406 -10.02 37.24 -30.57
N PRO A 407 -10.53 37.10 -29.34
CA PRO A 407 -9.77 37.43 -28.12
C PRO A 407 -8.53 36.55 -27.93
#